data_AF-A0A7H8NVX0-F1
#
_entry.id   AF-A0A7H8NVX0-F1
#
_cell.length_a   1.000
_cell.length_b   1.000
_cell.length_c   1.000
_cell.angle_alpha   90.00
_cell.angle_beta   90.00
_cell.angle_gamma   90.00
#
_symmetry.space_group_name_H-M   'P 1'
#
loop_
_entity.id
_entity.type
_entity.pdbx_description
1 polymer ?
#
loop_
_entity_poly.entity_id
_entity_poly.type
_entity_poly.pdbx_seq_one_letter_code
_entity_poly.pdbx_strand_id
1 'polypeptide(L)'
;MNPHQNAATCRNAVLCSLADLPDGGVRLVLDDLRRSETAGMWQHRTFVTFKDYPPSLLADLESLSEAELADFGFYVLVRLLAVNGRLPEADDAPDSDMYLTDEQRHHIAALTDEDVAWIDQQLLSRCDDQFRKVAYVVATAMSLDPEGQPGIPDVFYAGRVRRLVERGVLEAVGDLSRMRFSEVRRGR
;
A
#
# COMPACT_ATOMS: atom_id res chain seq x y z
N MET A 1 -20.31 -29.35 16.21
CA MET A 1 -19.03 -28.90 15.61
C MET A 1 -18.30 -28.13 16.70
N ASN A 2 -17.13 -28.59 17.14
CA ASN A 2 -16.40 -27.97 18.26
C ASN A 2 -15.72 -26.69 17.74
N PRO A 3 -16.05 -25.49 18.24
CA PRO A 3 -15.46 -24.23 17.77
C PRO A 3 -13.95 -24.13 18.05
N HIS A 4 -13.40 -25.07 18.83
CA HIS A 4 -11.96 -25.18 19.15
C HIS A 4 -11.24 -26.27 18.37
N GLN A 5 -11.85 -26.86 17.33
CA GLN A 5 -11.05 -27.59 16.34
C GLN A 5 -10.08 -26.59 15.73
N ASN A 6 -8.81 -26.67 16.16
CA ASN A 6 -7.72 -25.81 15.70
C ASN A 6 -7.82 -25.72 14.18
N ALA A 7 -8.22 -24.54 13.70
CA ALA A 7 -8.01 -24.17 12.31
C ALA A 7 -6.57 -24.56 11.96
N ALA A 8 -6.37 -25.13 10.76
CA ALA A 8 -5.06 -25.54 10.29
C ALA A 8 -4.03 -24.48 10.69
N THR A 9 -2.98 -24.89 11.41
CA THR A 9 -2.05 -24.00 12.08
C THR A 9 -1.64 -22.86 11.15
N CYS A 10 -1.98 -21.62 11.51
CA CYS A 10 -1.68 -20.46 10.68
C CYS A 10 -0.16 -20.41 10.44
N ARG A 11 0.25 -20.65 9.19
CA ARG A 11 1.66 -20.62 8.76
C ARG A 11 2.17 -19.21 8.54
N ASN A 12 1.25 -18.27 8.37
CA ASN A 12 1.54 -16.87 8.07
C ASN A 12 0.78 -15.96 9.03
N ALA A 13 1.35 -14.80 9.33
CA ALA A 13 0.77 -13.77 10.20
C ALA A 13 1.18 -12.38 9.74
N VAL A 14 0.45 -11.38 10.24
CA VAL A 14 0.83 -9.96 10.15
C VAL A 14 1.10 -9.49 11.58
N LEU A 15 2.30 -9.01 11.85
CA LEU A 15 2.68 -8.41 13.11
C LEU A 15 2.43 -6.92 13.03
N CYS A 16 1.60 -6.41 13.93
CA CYS A 16 1.44 -4.98 14.16
C CYS A 16 2.35 -4.58 15.33
N SER A 17 3.31 -3.69 15.11
CA SER A 17 4.21 -3.18 16.15
C SER A 17 4.27 -1.66 16.13
N LEU A 18 4.72 -1.07 17.23
CA LEU A 18 4.94 0.37 17.34
C LEU A 18 6.44 0.61 17.56
N ALA A 19 6.99 1.61 16.88
CA ALA A 19 8.34 2.12 17.13
C ALA A 19 8.26 3.59 17.55
N ASP A 20 8.98 3.96 18.61
CA ASP A 20 9.05 5.34 19.07
C ASP A 20 9.82 6.21 18.07
N LEU A 21 9.30 7.40 17.79
CA LEU A 21 9.94 8.39 16.93
C LEU A 21 10.67 9.46 17.80
N PRO A 22 11.74 10.09 17.28
CA PRO A 22 12.51 11.08 18.05
C PRO A 22 11.72 12.30 18.51
N ASP A 23 10.62 12.62 17.83
CA ASP A 23 9.71 13.72 18.13
C ASP A 23 8.64 13.36 19.18
N GLY A 24 8.68 12.12 19.72
CA GLY A 24 7.68 11.59 20.66
C GLY A 24 6.45 11.00 19.99
N GLY A 25 6.39 10.96 18.66
CA GLY A 25 5.39 10.20 17.92
C GLY A 25 5.67 8.70 17.95
N VAL A 26 4.79 7.93 17.33
CA VAL A 26 4.98 6.49 17.12
C VAL A 26 4.80 6.13 15.66
N ARG A 27 5.56 5.16 15.19
CA ARG A 27 5.39 4.53 13.89
C ARG A 27 4.71 3.19 14.08
N LEU A 28 3.49 3.05 13.59
CA LEU A 28 2.83 1.77 13.41
C LEU A 28 3.49 1.03 12.25
N VAL A 29 3.93 -0.20 12.48
CA VAL A 29 4.58 -1.07 11.51
C VAL A 29 3.76 -2.34 11.34
N LEU A 30 3.48 -2.72 10.09
CA LEU A 30 2.82 -3.96 9.71
C LEU A 30 3.81 -4.86 8.97
N ASP A 31 4.30 -5.90 9.65
CA ASP A 31 5.27 -6.85 9.12
C ASP A 31 4.63 -8.20 8.77
N ASP A 32 4.97 -8.73 7.60
CA ASP A 32 4.63 -10.09 7.24
C ASP A 32 5.56 -11.11 7.90
N LEU A 33 4.96 -12.05 8.62
CA LEU A 33 5.67 -13.14 9.28
C LEU A 33 5.28 -14.49 8.71
N ARG A 34 6.27 -15.38 8.63
CA ARG A 34 6.07 -16.81 8.37
C ARG A 34 6.55 -17.61 9.58
N ARG A 35 5.75 -18.59 10.00
CA ARG A 35 6.12 -19.49 11.08
C ARG A 35 7.33 -20.33 10.64
N SER A 36 8.37 -20.30 11.45
CA SER A 36 9.57 -21.10 11.25
C SER A 36 9.30 -22.58 11.52
N GLU A 37 10.20 -23.44 11.05
CA GLU A 37 10.25 -24.85 11.43
C GLU A 37 10.61 -25.03 12.92
N THR A 38 11.33 -24.06 13.50
CA THR A 38 11.56 -24.02 14.95
C THR A 38 10.28 -23.61 15.68
N ALA A 39 9.83 -24.45 16.61
CA ALA A 39 8.61 -24.21 17.36
C ALA A 39 8.65 -22.85 18.09
N GLY A 40 7.61 -22.04 17.88
CA GLY A 40 7.47 -20.71 18.51
C GLY A 40 8.20 -19.58 17.80
N MET A 41 9.02 -19.86 16.77
CA MET A 41 9.76 -18.83 16.06
C MET A 41 9.01 -18.35 14.81
N TRP A 42 9.05 -17.05 14.59
CA TRP A 42 8.55 -16.39 13.38
C TRP A 42 9.72 -15.78 12.63
N GLN A 43 9.68 -15.86 11.30
CA GLN A 43 10.65 -15.26 10.39
C GLN A 43 9.99 -14.12 9.63
N HIS A 44 10.63 -12.96 9.62
CA HIS A 44 10.24 -11.83 8.79
C HIS A 44 10.35 -12.20 7.31
N ARG A 45 9.33 -11.89 6.51
CA ARG A 45 9.32 -12.24 5.09
C ARG A 45 9.79 -11.08 4.22
N THR A 46 9.05 -9.98 4.05
CA THR A 46 9.51 -8.91 3.13
C THR A 46 8.74 -7.59 3.15
N PHE A 47 7.52 -7.52 3.67
CA PHE A 47 6.65 -6.36 3.44
C PHE A 47 6.38 -5.58 4.71
N VAL A 48 6.79 -4.31 4.70
CA VAL A 48 6.60 -3.37 5.79
C VAL A 48 5.72 -2.25 5.28
N THR A 49 4.47 -2.14 5.74
CA THR A 49 3.73 -0.86 5.65
C THR A 49 3.86 -0.17 6.99
N PHE A 50 4.20 1.11 7.00
CA PHE A 50 4.17 1.88 8.24
C PHE A 50 3.40 3.18 8.10
N LYS A 51 2.92 3.67 9.25
CA LYS A 51 2.28 4.97 9.38
C LYS A 51 2.74 5.64 10.66
N ASP A 52 3.04 6.93 10.57
CA ASP A 52 3.47 7.73 11.71
C ASP A 52 2.25 8.41 12.35
N TYR A 53 2.19 8.37 13.67
CA TYR A 53 1.20 9.05 14.47
C TYR A 53 1.91 10.06 15.38
N PRO A 54 1.64 11.37 15.23
CA PRO A 54 2.30 12.39 16.04
C PRO A 54 1.84 12.29 17.50
N PRO A 55 2.64 12.80 18.46
CA PRO A 55 2.30 12.72 19.88
C PRO A 55 0.97 13.40 20.22
N SER A 56 0.60 14.44 19.47
CA SER A 56 -0.69 15.14 19.62
C SER A 56 -1.90 14.23 19.39
N LEU A 57 -1.80 13.31 18.42
CA LEU A 57 -2.86 12.35 18.12
C LEU A 57 -2.92 11.22 19.16
N LEU A 58 -1.76 10.83 19.70
CA LEU A 58 -1.69 9.81 20.76
C LEU A 58 -2.29 10.29 22.09
N ALA A 59 -2.27 11.59 22.33
CA ALA A 59 -2.90 12.20 23.50
C ALA A 59 -4.44 12.22 23.42
N ASP A 60 -5.01 12.09 22.21
CA ASP A 60 -6.44 12.10 21.97
C ASP A 60 -6.81 11.08 20.87
N LEU A 61 -6.86 9.80 21.26
CA LEU A 61 -7.20 8.71 20.35
C LEU A 61 -8.65 8.80 19.81
N GLU A 62 -9.54 9.51 20.49
CA GLU A 62 -10.92 9.72 20.04
C GLU A 62 -10.98 10.64 18.82
N SER A 63 -9.91 11.41 18.55
CA SER A 63 -9.77 12.24 17.35
C SER A 63 -9.42 11.44 16.07
N LEU A 64 -9.12 10.14 16.18
CA LEU A 64 -8.93 9.28 15.02
C LEU A 64 -10.25 9.15 14.26
N SER A 65 -10.26 9.61 13.00
CA SER A 65 -11.42 9.48 12.13
C SER A 65 -11.81 8.01 11.87
N GLU A 66 -13.09 7.75 11.64
CA GLU A 66 -13.56 6.42 11.21
C GLU A 66 -12.86 5.95 9.92
N ALA A 67 -12.56 6.88 9.00
CA ALA A 67 -11.82 6.58 7.78
C ALA A 67 -10.42 6.03 8.06
N GLU A 68 -9.73 6.60 9.05
CA GLU A 68 -8.39 6.16 9.47
C GLU A 68 -8.43 4.76 10.10
N LEU A 69 -9.43 4.48 10.93
CA LEU A 69 -9.62 3.16 11.52
C LEU A 69 -9.99 2.11 10.46
N ALA A 70 -10.82 2.50 9.48
CA ALA A 70 -11.17 1.67 8.34
C ALA A 70 -9.94 1.35 7.47
N ASP A 71 -9.09 2.34 7.21
CA ASP A 71 -7.82 2.16 6.51
C ASP A 71 -6.93 1.16 7.24
N PHE A 72 -6.73 1.32 8.55
CA PHE A 72 -5.95 0.37 9.35
C PHE A 72 -6.49 -1.07 9.23
N GLY A 73 -7.79 -1.27 9.38
CA GLY A 73 -8.43 -2.58 9.23
C GLY A 73 -8.26 -3.16 7.82
N PHE A 74 -8.41 -2.32 6.80
CA PHE A 74 -8.20 -2.69 5.40
C PHE A 74 -6.77 -3.17 5.16
N TYR A 75 -5.76 -2.43 5.65
CA TYR A 75 -4.35 -2.82 5.52
C TYR A 75 -4.08 -4.18 6.15
N VAL A 76 -4.51 -4.39 7.38
CA VAL A 76 -4.33 -5.67 8.08
C VAL A 76 -4.98 -6.81 7.29
N LEU A 77 -6.20 -6.62 6.79
CA LEU A 77 -6.91 -7.63 6.00
C LEU A 77 -6.20 -7.94 4.67
N VAL A 78 -5.80 -6.91 3.92
CA VAL A 78 -5.08 -7.08 2.65
C VAL A 78 -3.75 -7.81 2.87
N ARG A 79 -3.00 -7.45 3.91
CA ARG A 79 -1.75 -8.16 4.26
C ARG A 79 -2.00 -9.61 4.62
N LEU A 80 -3.03 -9.90 5.40
CA LEU A 80 -3.42 -11.28 5.75
C LEU A 80 -3.81 -12.09 4.51
N LEU A 81 -4.54 -11.50 3.57
CA LEU A 81 -4.88 -12.16 2.30
C LEU A 81 -3.63 -12.39 1.45
N ALA A 82 -2.75 -11.40 1.33
CA ALA A 82 -1.49 -11.48 0.58
C ALA A 82 -0.56 -12.58 1.12
N VAL A 83 -0.26 -12.55 2.42
CA VAL A 83 0.69 -13.50 3.03
C VAL A 83 0.17 -14.95 2.98
N ASN A 84 -1.15 -15.13 2.88
CA ASN A 84 -1.79 -16.43 2.72
C ASN A 84 -2.03 -16.84 1.25
N GLY A 85 -1.44 -16.12 0.28
CA GLY A 85 -1.55 -16.43 -1.15
C GLY A 85 -2.98 -16.35 -1.68
N ARG A 86 -3.83 -15.55 -1.02
CA ARG A 86 -5.23 -15.32 -1.44
C ARG A 86 -5.37 -14.12 -2.37
N LEU A 87 -4.31 -13.32 -2.46
CA LEU A 87 -4.13 -12.35 -3.52
C LEU A 87 -3.08 -12.91 -4.49
N PRO A 88 -3.14 -12.54 -5.78
CA PRO A 88 -2.04 -12.80 -6.69
C PRO A 88 -0.74 -12.29 -6.04
N GLU A 89 0.28 -13.14 -5.97
CA GLU A 89 1.64 -12.66 -5.67
C GLU A 89 1.93 -11.63 -6.76
N ALA A 90 1.90 -10.32 -6.46
CA ALA A 90 2.64 -9.44 -7.38
C ALA A 90 4.09 -9.85 -7.24
N ASP A 91 4.57 -10.24 -8.40
CA ASP A 91 5.90 -10.66 -8.70
C ASP A 91 6.93 -9.73 -8.03
N ASP A 92 8.08 -10.28 -7.65
CA ASP A 92 9.24 -9.48 -7.25
C ASP A 92 9.82 -8.71 -8.46
N ALA A 93 9.32 -8.98 -9.66
CA ALA A 93 9.60 -8.23 -10.87
C ALA A 93 9.26 -6.73 -10.71
N PRO A 94 9.98 -5.85 -11.43
CA PRO A 94 9.62 -4.44 -11.55
C PRO A 94 8.19 -4.26 -12.04
N ASP A 95 7.54 -3.18 -11.61
CA ASP A 95 6.26 -2.73 -12.18
C ASP A 95 6.53 -2.29 -13.63
N SER A 96 6.38 -3.23 -14.56
CA SER A 96 6.73 -3.07 -15.96
C SER A 96 5.50 -3.16 -16.85
N ASP A 97 5.48 -2.28 -17.85
CA ASP A 97 4.49 -2.27 -18.93
C ASP A 97 4.72 -3.36 -19.99
N MET A 98 5.80 -4.15 -19.88
CA MET A 98 6.16 -5.20 -20.83
C MET A 98 5.06 -6.27 -20.96
N TYR A 99 4.32 -6.54 -19.88
CA TYR A 99 3.29 -7.56 -19.83
C TYR A 99 1.87 -7.03 -20.05
N LEU A 100 1.72 -5.76 -20.45
CA LEU A 100 0.40 -5.24 -20.78
C LEU A 100 -0.23 -6.04 -21.93
N THR A 101 -1.53 -6.26 -21.85
CA THR A 101 -2.30 -6.76 -23.00
C THR A 101 -2.44 -5.66 -24.05
N ASP A 102 -2.77 -6.04 -25.29
CA ASP A 102 -3.04 -5.05 -26.33
C ASP A 102 -4.27 -4.20 -26.02
N GLU A 103 -5.26 -4.77 -25.33
CA GLU A 103 -6.43 -4.06 -24.83
C GLU A 103 -6.04 -3.00 -23.78
N GLN A 104 -5.20 -3.36 -22.80
CA GLN A 104 -4.68 -2.39 -21.81
C GLN A 104 -3.86 -1.28 -22.47
N ARG A 105 -3.01 -1.62 -23.45
CA ARG A 105 -2.28 -0.62 -24.23
C ARG A 105 -3.21 0.31 -24.99
N HIS A 106 -4.29 -0.22 -25.58
CA HIS A 106 -5.29 0.56 -26.27
C HIS A 106 -6.02 1.52 -25.32
N HIS A 107 -6.41 1.06 -24.14
CA HIS A 107 -7.03 1.93 -23.12
C HIS A 107 -6.08 3.03 -22.66
N ILE A 108 -4.82 2.72 -22.39
CA ILE A 108 -3.81 3.73 -22.03
C ILE A 108 -3.62 4.74 -23.16
N ALA A 109 -3.56 4.30 -24.42
CA ALA A 109 -3.39 5.18 -25.57
C ALA A 109 -4.62 6.07 -25.84
N ALA A 110 -5.79 5.68 -25.34
CA ALA A 110 -7.03 6.45 -25.45
C ALA A 110 -7.16 7.54 -24.38
N LEU A 111 -6.30 7.54 -23.35
CA LEU A 111 -6.31 8.56 -22.29
C LEU A 111 -5.97 9.93 -22.87
N THR A 112 -6.82 10.90 -22.56
CA THR A 112 -6.56 12.32 -22.82
C THR A 112 -5.67 12.91 -21.74
N ASP A 113 -5.14 14.11 -21.99
CA ASP A 113 -4.39 14.86 -20.96
C ASP A 113 -5.28 15.18 -19.74
N GLU A 114 -6.59 15.34 -19.94
CA GLU A 114 -7.56 15.55 -18.86
C GLU A 114 -7.71 14.29 -18.00
N ASP A 115 -7.82 13.11 -18.62
CA ASP A 115 -7.88 11.84 -17.90
C ASP A 115 -6.60 11.61 -17.07
N VAL A 116 -5.44 11.90 -17.66
CA VAL A 116 -4.15 11.78 -16.98
C VAL A 116 -4.03 12.78 -15.82
N ALA A 117 -4.49 14.01 -16.00
CA ALA A 117 -4.50 15.02 -14.93
C ALA A 117 -5.45 14.63 -13.80
N TRP A 118 -6.60 14.03 -14.13
CA TRP A 118 -7.54 13.50 -13.16
C TRP A 118 -6.93 12.34 -12.36
N ILE A 119 -6.27 11.39 -13.02
CA ILE A 119 -5.53 10.30 -12.36
C ILE A 119 -4.46 10.85 -11.41
N ASP A 120 -3.64 11.80 -11.88
CA ASP A 120 -2.63 12.46 -11.05
C ASP A 120 -3.27 13.13 -9.82
N GLN A 121 -4.43 13.78 -9.98
CA GLN A 121 -5.16 14.39 -8.87
C GLN A 121 -5.65 13.35 -7.86
N GLN A 122 -6.16 12.20 -8.31
CA GLN A 122 -6.57 11.11 -7.42
C GLN A 122 -5.38 10.57 -6.61
N LEU A 123 -4.24 10.33 -7.25
CA LEU A 123 -3.01 9.91 -6.58
C LEU A 123 -2.56 10.94 -5.53
N LEU A 124 -2.55 12.23 -5.90
CA LEU A 124 -2.17 13.33 -5.00
C LEU A 124 -3.14 13.52 -3.83
N SER A 125 -4.42 13.22 -4.01
CA SER A 125 -5.42 13.30 -2.93
C SER A 125 -5.15 12.30 -1.79
N ARG A 126 -4.35 11.26 -2.05
CA ARG A 126 -3.94 10.23 -1.08
C ARG A 126 -2.54 10.44 -0.52
N CYS A 127 -1.87 11.50 -0.97
CA CYS A 127 -0.54 11.87 -0.48
C CYS A 127 -0.67 13.10 0.45
N ASP A 128 -0.35 12.88 1.72
CA ASP A 128 -0.21 13.90 2.75
C ASP A 128 1.28 14.14 3.06
N ASP A 129 1.59 14.78 4.18
CA ASP A 129 2.95 15.00 4.65
C ASP A 129 3.62 13.73 5.20
N GLN A 130 2.89 12.62 5.27
CA GLN A 130 3.38 11.32 5.72
C GLN A 130 3.71 10.40 4.53
N PHE A 131 4.71 9.55 4.73
CA PHE A 131 5.02 8.52 3.74
C PHE A 131 3.91 7.47 3.69
N ARG A 132 3.43 7.18 2.47
CA ARG A 132 2.44 6.16 2.17
C ARG A 132 3.00 5.19 1.14
N LYS A 133 2.70 3.89 1.30
CA LYS A 133 3.06 2.86 0.32
C LYS A 133 2.49 3.18 -1.06
N VAL A 134 3.33 3.15 -2.10
CA VAL A 134 2.89 3.43 -3.48
C VAL A 134 1.79 2.45 -3.89
N ALA A 135 1.93 1.17 -3.55
CA ALA A 135 0.90 0.16 -3.80
C ALA A 135 -0.47 0.52 -3.20
N TYR A 136 -0.50 1.15 -2.02
CA TYR A 136 -1.75 1.61 -1.42
C TYR A 136 -2.30 2.84 -2.13
N VAL A 137 -1.45 3.83 -2.41
CA VAL A 137 -1.85 5.04 -3.13
C VAL A 137 -2.47 4.67 -4.48
N VAL A 138 -1.85 3.74 -5.21
CA VAL A 138 -2.35 3.19 -6.48
C VAL A 138 -3.66 2.43 -6.29
N ALA A 139 -3.71 1.46 -5.39
CA ALA A 139 -4.92 0.64 -5.18
C ALA A 139 -6.13 1.49 -4.77
N THR A 140 -5.93 2.49 -3.91
CA THR A 140 -6.99 3.38 -3.44
C THR A 140 -7.43 4.35 -4.54
N ALA A 141 -6.51 4.87 -5.35
CA ALA A 141 -6.85 5.68 -6.52
C ALA A 141 -7.66 4.87 -7.56
N MET A 142 -7.32 3.60 -7.78
CA MET A 142 -8.06 2.70 -8.66
C MET A 142 -9.44 2.31 -8.12
N SER A 143 -9.60 2.19 -6.80
CA SER A 143 -10.84 1.69 -6.17
C SER A 143 -11.94 2.75 -6.05
N LEU A 144 -11.58 4.03 -6.06
CA LEU A 144 -12.51 5.15 -5.85
C LEU A 144 -13.01 5.77 -7.16
N ASP A 145 -12.90 5.04 -8.25
CA ASP A 145 -13.37 5.45 -9.55
C ASP A 145 -14.64 4.69 -9.94
N PRO A 146 -15.83 5.09 -9.43
CA PRO A 146 -17.10 4.45 -9.78
C PRO A 146 -17.49 4.68 -11.25
N GLU A 147 -16.89 5.66 -11.94
CA GLU A 147 -17.03 5.92 -13.38
C GLU A 147 -15.77 5.54 -14.19
N GLY A 148 -14.81 4.92 -13.51
CA GLY A 148 -13.46 4.78 -14.00
C GLY A 148 -13.33 3.89 -15.18
N GLN A 149 -12.70 4.43 -16.23
CA GLN A 149 -12.42 3.73 -17.47
C GLN A 149 -11.91 2.33 -17.14
N PRO A 150 -12.76 1.30 -17.30
CA PRO A 150 -12.39 -0.07 -16.94
C PRO A 150 -11.16 -0.45 -17.75
N GLY A 151 -10.13 -1.01 -17.09
CA GLY A 151 -8.99 -1.61 -17.78
C GLY A 151 -7.68 -0.82 -17.80
N ILE A 152 -7.57 0.33 -17.10
CA ILE A 152 -6.25 0.94 -16.87
C ILE A 152 -5.49 0.15 -15.80
N PRO A 153 -4.30 -0.39 -16.11
CA PRO A 153 -3.54 -1.25 -15.21
C PRO A 153 -2.79 -0.44 -14.14
N ASP A 154 -2.57 -1.05 -12.98
CA ASP A 154 -1.82 -0.50 -11.84
C ASP A 154 -0.41 0.01 -12.21
N VAL A 155 0.29 -0.65 -13.13
CA VAL A 155 1.61 -0.23 -13.61
C VAL A 155 1.60 1.14 -14.29
N PHE A 156 0.47 1.54 -14.88
CA PHE A 156 0.30 2.89 -15.43
C PHE A 156 0.25 3.93 -14.30
N TYR A 157 -0.55 3.68 -13.26
CA TYR A 157 -0.62 4.52 -12.06
C TYR A 157 0.73 4.61 -11.34
N ALA A 158 1.46 3.50 -11.20
CA ALA A 158 2.81 3.51 -10.66
C ALA A 158 3.76 4.36 -11.52
N GLY A 159 3.62 4.32 -12.84
CA GLY A 159 4.29 5.23 -13.77
C GLY A 159 3.96 6.70 -13.51
N ARG A 160 2.69 7.02 -13.24
CA ARG A 160 2.27 8.39 -12.87
C ARG A 160 2.91 8.85 -11.56
N VAL A 161 2.97 8.00 -10.54
CA VAL A 161 3.67 8.30 -9.28
C VAL A 161 5.13 8.63 -9.54
N ARG A 162 5.84 7.85 -10.36
CA ARG A 162 7.24 8.14 -10.75
C ARG A 162 7.37 9.52 -11.41
N ARG A 163 6.46 9.89 -12.32
CA ARG A 163 6.45 11.22 -12.95
C ARG A 163 6.22 12.35 -11.95
N LEU A 164 5.34 12.16 -10.97
CA LEU A 164 5.08 13.15 -9.92
C LEU A 164 6.31 13.35 -9.02
N VAL A 165 7.07 12.28 -8.74
CA VAL A 165 8.36 12.36 -8.04
C VAL A 165 9.43 13.07 -8.89
N GLU A 166 9.56 12.72 -10.17
CA GLU A 166 10.49 13.39 -11.11
C GLU A 166 10.25 14.90 -11.19
N ARG A 167 8.99 15.32 -11.07
CA ARG A 167 8.57 16.74 -11.07
C ARG A 167 8.74 17.44 -9.72
N GLY A 168 9.15 16.73 -8.68
CA GLY A 168 9.26 17.26 -7.32
C GLY A 168 7.92 17.49 -6.60
N VAL A 169 6.81 17.00 -7.17
CA VAL A 169 5.48 17.11 -6.53
C VAL A 169 5.36 16.12 -5.37
N LEU A 170 6.01 14.96 -5.49
CA LEU A 170 6.13 13.96 -4.44
C LEU A 170 7.61 13.73 -4.07
N GLU A 171 7.86 13.45 -2.80
CA GLU A 171 9.12 12.88 -2.33
C GLU A 171 8.96 11.37 -2.19
N ALA A 172 10.04 10.61 -2.42
CA ALA A 172 10.00 9.15 -2.38
C ALA A 172 11.13 8.55 -1.53
N VAL A 173 10.85 7.38 -0.95
CA VAL A 173 11.85 6.50 -0.33
C VAL A 173 11.65 5.05 -0.82
N GLY A 174 12.73 4.28 -0.84
CA GLY A 174 12.73 2.90 -1.33
C GLY A 174 12.90 2.80 -2.85
N ASP A 175 12.44 1.69 -3.43
CA ASP A 175 12.61 1.39 -4.85
C ASP A 175 11.35 1.71 -5.65
N LEU A 176 11.33 2.87 -6.32
CA LEU A 176 10.19 3.33 -7.12
C LEU A 176 9.91 2.49 -8.37
N SER A 177 10.82 1.59 -8.78
CA SER A 177 10.52 0.62 -9.83
C SER A 177 9.59 -0.50 -9.35
N ARG A 178 9.34 -0.57 -8.02
CA ARG A 178 8.48 -1.56 -7.39
C ARG A 178 7.59 -0.91 -6.33
N MET A 179 6.32 -0.71 -6.62
CA MET A 179 5.33 0.02 -5.80
C MET A 179 5.15 -0.56 -4.39
N ARG A 180 5.46 -1.85 -4.24
CA ARG A 180 5.44 -2.58 -2.97
C ARG A 180 6.63 -2.30 -2.08
N PHE A 181 7.73 -1.82 -2.64
CA PHE A 181 9.00 -1.54 -1.98
C PHE A 181 9.34 -0.04 -1.96
N SER A 182 8.37 0.81 -2.30
CA SER A 182 8.51 2.26 -2.26
C SER A 182 7.35 2.94 -1.56
N GLU A 183 7.65 4.12 -1.04
CA GLU A 183 6.69 5.00 -0.38
C GLU A 183 6.87 6.42 -0.90
N VAL A 184 5.78 7.18 -0.89
CA VAL A 184 5.75 8.57 -1.31
C VAL A 184 5.02 9.44 -0.30
N ARG A 185 5.40 10.71 -0.25
CA ARG A 185 4.68 11.78 0.47
C ARG A 185 4.63 13.04 -0.38
N ARG A 186 3.82 14.01 0.01
CA ARG A 186 3.75 15.31 -0.67
C ARG A 186 5.08 16.07 -0.52
N GLY A 187 5.63 16.55 -1.64
CA GLY A 187 6.84 17.37 -1.65
C GLY A 187 6.61 18.72 -0.96
N ARG A 188 7.66 19.24 -0.33
CA ARG A 188 7.64 20.55 0.34
C ARG A 188 7.74 21.72 -0.63
#